data_AF-A0A2G9U6I6-F1
#
_entry.id   AF-A0A2G9U6I6-F1
#
_cell.length_a   1.000
_cell.length_b   1.000
_cell.length_c   1.000
_cell.angle_alpha   90.00
_cell.angle_beta   90.00
_cell.angle_gamma   90.00
#
_symmetry.space_group_name_H-M   'P 1'
#
loop_
_entity.id
_entity.type
_entity.pdbx_description
1 polymer ?
#
loop_
_entity_poly.entity_id
_entity_poly.type
_entity_poly.pdbx_seq_one_letter_code
_entity_poly.pdbx_strand_id
1 'polypeptide(L)'
;MCKNLRCNANRANKRIAAAIGQFPVEEFEKFLHKDFDTYRDLLDGEKFFFGDEITTADCAVFSHLATILYIPPNNYAKELLREEYPELVTYCDHIRDSVFGKEFSEE
;
A
#
# COMPACT_ATOMS: atom_id res chain seq x y z
N MET A 1 -17.09 23.07 -11.28
CA MET A 1 -16.46 21.77 -10.93
C MET A 1 -15.41 21.89 -9.81
N CYS A 2 -14.41 22.78 -9.90
CA CYS A 2 -13.34 22.92 -8.89
C CYS A 2 -13.79 23.26 -7.44
N LYS A 3 -14.88 24.03 -7.26
CA LYS A 3 -15.37 24.38 -5.91
C LYS A 3 -15.87 23.14 -5.14
N ASN A 4 -16.46 22.18 -5.82
CA ASN A 4 -16.97 20.95 -5.21
C ASN A 4 -15.82 20.00 -4.82
N LEU A 5 -14.77 19.91 -5.66
CA LEU A 5 -13.57 19.12 -5.37
C LEU A 5 -12.85 19.62 -4.11
N ARG A 6 -12.70 20.95 -3.99
CA ARG A 6 -12.05 21.59 -2.83
C ARG A 6 -12.88 21.46 -1.54
N CYS A 7 -14.20 21.43 -1.65
CA CYS A 7 -15.10 21.21 -0.52
C CYS A 7 -15.03 19.76 -0.02
N ASN A 8 -14.95 18.77 -0.93
CA ASN A 8 -14.81 17.36 -0.58
C ASN A 8 -13.47 17.04 0.08
N ALA A 9 -12.35 17.57 -0.44
CA ALA A 9 -11.04 17.42 0.19
C ALA A 9 -11.02 17.94 1.64
N ASN A 10 -11.64 19.10 1.88
CA ASN A 10 -11.78 19.67 3.23
C ASN A 10 -12.62 18.79 4.18
N ARG A 11 -13.58 18.03 3.65
CA ARG A 11 -14.40 17.11 4.46
C ARG A 11 -13.63 15.83 4.80
N ALA A 12 -12.90 15.27 3.84
CA ALA A 12 -12.05 14.10 4.05
C ALA A 12 -10.96 14.39 5.09
N ASN A 13 -10.25 15.51 4.94
CA ASN A 13 -9.19 15.92 5.88
C ASN A 13 -9.72 16.07 7.31
N LYS A 14 -10.93 16.63 7.49
CA LYS A 14 -11.56 16.73 8.82
C LYS A 14 -11.85 15.37 9.45
N ARG A 15 -12.27 14.39 8.66
CA ARG A 15 -12.56 13.03 9.15
C ARG A 15 -11.27 12.29 9.50
N ILE A 16 -10.27 12.39 8.64
CA ILE A 16 -8.93 11.82 8.88
C ILE A 16 -8.35 12.41 10.17
N ALA A 17 -8.39 13.73 10.30
CA ALA A 17 -7.93 14.43 11.51
C ALA A 17 -8.61 13.94 12.79
N ALA A 18 -9.92 13.68 12.74
CA ALA A 18 -10.67 13.20 13.90
C ALA A 18 -10.40 11.73 14.25
N ALA A 19 -10.08 10.90 13.26
CA ALA A 19 -9.86 9.47 13.46
C ALA A 19 -8.41 9.13 13.82
N ILE A 20 -7.46 9.79 13.17
CA ILE A 20 -6.03 9.44 13.22
C ILE A 20 -5.23 10.51 13.97
N GLY A 21 -5.71 11.76 13.97
CA GLY A 21 -4.99 12.92 14.48
C GLY A 21 -4.61 13.88 13.37
N GLN A 22 -4.26 15.12 13.73
CA GLN A 22 -3.68 16.08 12.79
C GLN A 22 -2.16 15.96 12.83
N PHE A 23 -1.59 15.50 11.73
CA PHE A 23 -0.15 15.41 11.53
C PHE A 23 0.26 16.19 10.27
N PRO A 24 1.47 16.73 10.24
CA PRO A 24 2.07 17.24 9.01
C PRO A 24 2.36 16.10 8.03
N VAL A 25 2.50 16.42 6.75
CA VAL A 25 2.67 15.42 5.67
C VAL A 25 3.94 14.59 5.89
N GLU A 26 5.02 15.23 6.32
CA GLU A 26 6.33 14.62 6.58
C GLU A 26 6.26 13.58 7.71
N GLU A 27 5.28 13.68 8.61
CA GLU A 27 5.06 12.71 9.67
C GLU A 27 4.26 11.50 9.16
N PHE A 28 3.30 11.71 8.25
CA PHE A 28 2.65 10.61 7.54
C PHE A 28 3.63 9.83 6.66
N GLU A 29 4.56 10.51 5.98
CA GLU A 29 5.62 9.86 5.21
C GLU A 29 6.47 8.96 6.12
N LYS A 30 6.88 9.45 7.30
CA LYS A 30 7.61 8.65 8.28
C LYS A 30 6.83 7.43 8.78
N PHE A 31 5.53 7.56 9.00
CA PHE A 31 4.69 6.43 9.37
C PHE A 31 4.64 5.39 8.25
N LEU A 32 4.51 5.85 7.00
CA LEU A 32 4.50 4.96 5.85
C LEU A 32 5.82 4.20 5.68
N HIS A 33 6.97 4.88 5.81
CA HIS A 33 8.28 4.22 5.81
C HIS A 33 8.37 3.16 6.91
N LYS A 34 7.92 3.49 8.12
CA LYS A 34 7.93 2.55 9.25
C LYS A 34 7.07 1.31 8.98
N ASP A 35 5.89 1.49 8.40
CA ASP A 35 5.01 0.38 8.06
C ASP A 35 5.64 -0.51 6.98
N PHE A 36 6.23 0.09 5.93
CA PHE A 36 6.93 -0.66 4.88
C PHE A 36 8.20 -1.35 5.37
N ASP A 37 8.99 -0.71 6.23
CA ASP A 37 10.12 -1.35 6.92
C ASP A 37 9.64 -2.57 7.72
N THR A 38 8.52 -2.45 8.44
CA THR A 38 7.94 -3.56 9.20
C THR A 38 7.52 -4.70 8.28
N TYR A 39 6.92 -4.41 7.13
CA TYR A 39 6.54 -5.46 6.17
C TYR A 39 7.74 -6.12 5.52
N ARG A 40 8.78 -5.36 5.15
CA ARG A 40 10.03 -5.91 4.63
C ARG A 40 10.69 -6.83 5.66
N ASP A 41 10.80 -6.35 6.90
CA ASP A 41 11.44 -7.10 7.98
C ASP A 41 10.62 -8.35 8.35
N LEU A 42 9.29 -8.31 8.23
CA LEU A 42 8.42 -9.47 8.40
C LEU A 42 8.52 -10.47 7.24
N LEU A 43 8.72 -9.98 6.01
CA LEU A 43 8.97 -10.82 4.85
C LEU A 43 10.30 -11.56 4.98
N ASP A 44 11.32 -10.91 5.55
CA ASP A 44 12.65 -11.48 5.81
C ASP A 44 13.29 -12.14 4.58
N GLY A 45 12.97 -11.64 3.39
CA GLY A 45 13.45 -12.18 2.11
C GLY A 45 12.78 -13.49 1.67
N GLU A 46 11.79 -13.99 2.41
CA GLU A 46 10.98 -15.14 2.04
C GLU A 46 10.00 -14.81 0.92
N LYS A 47 9.40 -15.85 0.34
CA LYS A 47 8.44 -15.69 -0.75
C LYS A 47 7.14 -15.03 -0.30
N PHE A 48 6.63 -15.45 0.87
CA PHE A 48 5.46 -14.91 1.55
C PHE A 48 5.77 -14.72 3.04
N PHE A 49 4.86 -14.11 3.79
CA PHE A 49 5.01 -14.05 5.23
C PHE A 49 4.99 -15.45 5.84
N PHE A 50 5.97 -15.70 6.70
CA PHE A 50 6.12 -16.96 7.42
C PHE A 50 6.45 -18.19 6.53
N GLY A 51 6.97 -17.98 5.31
CA GLY A 51 7.56 -19.02 4.47
C GLY A 51 6.98 -19.09 3.05
N ASP A 52 6.75 -20.31 2.56
CA ASP A 52 6.44 -20.58 1.14
C ASP A 52 4.95 -20.66 0.81
N GLU A 53 4.08 -20.62 1.81
CA GLU A 53 2.63 -20.76 1.66
C GLU A 53 1.91 -19.45 2.00
N ILE A 54 0.89 -19.09 1.20
CA ILE A 54 0.12 -17.87 1.44
C ILE A 54 -0.69 -18.00 2.73
N THR A 55 -0.56 -17.01 3.61
CA THR A 55 -1.29 -16.93 4.87
C THR A 55 -2.39 -15.87 4.85
N THR A 56 -3.21 -15.84 5.89
CA THR A 56 -4.19 -14.75 6.08
C THR A 56 -3.53 -13.39 6.30
N ALA A 57 -2.32 -13.36 6.86
CA ALA A 57 -1.54 -12.13 7.00
C ALA A 57 -1.14 -11.60 5.61
N ASP A 58 -0.78 -12.51 4.70
CA ASP A 58 -0.46 -12.15 3.33
C ASP A 58 -1.64 -11.52 2.61
N CYS A 59 -2.81 -12.14 2.70
CA CYS A 59 -4.04 -11.60 2.12
C CYS A 59 -4.33 -10.18 2.64
N ALA A 60 -4.15 -9.93 3.94
CA ALA A 60 -4.40 -8.64 4.55
C ALA A 60 -3.42 -7.56 4.04
N VAL A 61 -2.12 -7.84 4.02
CA VAL A 61 -1.12 -6.86 3.56
C VAL A 61 -1.16 -6.69 2.05
N PHE A 62 -1.30 -7.77 1.29
CA PHE A 62 -1.52 -7.71 -0.15
C PHE A 62 -2.70 -6.80 -0.50
N SER A 63 -3.83 -6.89 0.21
CA SER A 63 -5.00 -6.05 -0.11
C SER A 63 -4.67 -4.54 -0.04
N HIS A 64 -3.86 -4.13 0.94
CA HIS A 64 -3.43 -2.75 1.08
C HIS A 64 -2.41 -2.36 0.00
N LEU A 65 -1.36 -3.16 -0.19
CA LEU A 65 -0.29 -2.87 -1.16
C LEU A 65 -0.80 -2.93 -2.61
N ALA A 66 -1.66 -3.89 -2.94
CA ALA A 66 -2.29 -4.02 -4.25
C ALA A 66 -3.13 -2.78 -4.60
N THR A 67 -3.87 -2.24 -3.63
CA THR A 67 -4.62 -0.99 -3.80
C THR A 67 -3.69 0.19 -4.10
N ILE A 68 -2.50 0.22 -3.48
CA ILE A 68 -1.50 1.25 -3.76
C ILE A 68 -0.85 1.04 -5.13
N LEU A 69 -0.48 -0.18 -5.50
CA LEU A 69 0.33 -0.50 -6.69
C LEU A 69 -0.48 -0.54 -7.99
N TYR A 70 -1.61 -1.24 -7.98
CA TYR A 70 -2.33 -1.61 -9.21
C TYR A 70 -3.49 -0.67 -9.53
N ILE A 71 -3.98 0.11 -8.57
CA ILE A 71 -5.09 1.05 -8.82
C ILE A 71 -4.52 2.44 -9.20
N PRO A 72 -4.96 3.05 -10.31
CA PRO A 72 -4.64 4.44 -10.65
C PRO A 72 -5.33 5.46 -9.71
N PRO A 73 -4.81 6.71 -9.57
CA PRO A 73 -3.63 7.28 -10.21
C PRO A 73 -2.33 7.01 -9.42
N ASN A 74 -1.19 7.41 -10.00
CA ASN A 74 0.08 7.43 -9.27
C ASN A 74 0.03 8.41 -8.10
N ASN A 75 0.72 8.05 -7.02
CA ASN A 75 0.84 8.83 -5.80
C ASN A 75 2.19 8.52 -5.15
N TYR A 76 2.54 9.33 -4.13
CA TYR A 76 3.79 9.20 -3.39
C TYR A 76 4.05 7.78 -2.87
N ALA A 77 3.04 7.10 -2.29
CA ALA A 77 3.21 5.76 -1.74
C ALA A 77 3.54 4.71 -2.83
N LYS A 78 2.96 4.85 -4.03
CA LYS A 78 3.27 3.97 -5.17
C LYS A 78 4.70 4.18 -5.68
N GLU A 79 5.16 5.43 -5.75
CA GLU A 79 6.53 5.78 -6.13
C GLU A 79 7.52 5.22 -5.10
N LEU A 80 7.26 5.48 -3.81
CA LEU A 80 8.05 4.98 -2.70
C LEU A 80 8.19 3.44 -2.70
N LEU A 81 7.09 2.70 -2.89
CA LEU A 81 7.15 1.23 -2.98
C LEU A 81 8.04 0.75 -4.13
N ARG A 82 7.96 1.40 -5.30
CA ARG A 82 8.71 0.98 -6.49
C ARG A 82 10.19 1.35 -6.40
N GLU A 83 10.52 2.47 -5.79
CA GLU A 83 11.89 3.00 -5.75
C GLU A 83 12.67 2.47 -4.55
N GLU A 84 12.03 2.36 -3.38
CA GLU A 84 12.72 2.04 -2.12
C GLU A 84 12.41 0.64 -1.57
N TYR A 85 11.28 0.04 -1.94
CA TYR A 85 10.84 -1.27 -1.43
C TYR A 85 10.47 -2.26 -2.56
N PRO A 86 11.34 -2.48 -3.58
CA PRO A 86 11.05 -3.36 -4.71
C PRO A 86 10.76 -4.82 -4.31
N GLU A 87 11.26 -5.26 -3.16
CA GLU A 87 10.95 -6.58 -2.58
C GLU A 87 9.48 -6.70 -2.18
N LEU A 88 8.84 -5.63 -1.70
CA LEU A 88 7.41 -5.64 -1.39
C LEU A 88 6.54 -5.62 -2.67
N VAL A 89 7.04 -5.01 -3.74
CA VAL A 89 6.43 -5.11 -5.07
C VAL A 89 6.50 -6.56 -5.57
N THR A 90 7.69 -7.18 -5.47
CA THR A 90 7.92 -8.57 -5.86
C THR A 90 7.05 -9.54 -5.06
N TYR A 91 6.92 -9.31 -3.76
CA TYR A 91 6.00 -10.02 -2.88
C TYR A 91 4.54 -9.94 -3.35
N CYS A 92 4.06 -8.74 -3.73
CA CYS A 92 2.71 -8.59 -4.28
C CYS A 92 2.55 -9.33 -5.60
N ASP A 93 3.56 -9.29 -6.47
CA ASP A 93 3.56 -10.01 -7.74
C ASP A 93 3.49 -11.53 -7.53
N HIS A 94 4.20 -12.07 -6.53
CA HIS A 94 4.11 -13.49 -6.18
C HIS A 94 2.69 -13.91 -5.78
N ILE A 95 2.01 -13.11 -4.96
CA ILE A 95 0.62 -13.39 -4.53
C ILE A 95 -0.32 -13.26 -5.72
N ARG A 96 -0.19 -12.18 -6.49
CA ARG A 96 -0.97 -11.94 -7.70
C ARG A 96 -0.91 -13.14 -8.64
N ASP A 97 0.31 -13.58 -8.96
CA ASP A 97 0.55 -14.64 -9.93
C ASP A 97 0.10 -16.01 -9.40
N SER A 98 0.22 -16.24 -8.09
CA SER A 98 -0.20 -17.49 -7.46
C SER A 98 -1.72 -17.64 -7.34
N VAL A 99 -2.44 -16.52 -7.11
CA VAL A 99 -3.89 -16.55 -6.84
C VAL A 99 -4.73 -16.25 -8.08
N PHE A 100 -4.34 -15.26 -8.89
CA PHE A 100 -5.14 -14.77 -10.01
C PHE A 100 -4.55 -15.13 -11.38
N GLY A 101 -3.22 -15.26 -11.46
CA GLY A 101 -2.52 -15.59 -12.69
C GLY A 101 -2.90 -14.66 -13.85
N LYS A 102 -3.28 -15.22 -14.99
CA LYS A 102 -3.63 -14.46 -16.22
C LYS A 102 -4.94 -13.68 -16.14
N GLU A 103 -5.75 -13.92 -15.12
CA GLU A 103 -7.03 -13.23 -14.94
C GLU A 103 -6.86 -11.87 -14.25
N PHE A 104 -5.66 -11.56 -13.75
CA PHE A 104 -5.35 -10.25 -13.21
C PHE A 104 -5.22 -9.23 -14.34
N SER A 105 -6.33 -8.58 -14.69
CA SER A 105 -6.35 -7.49 -15.67
C SER A 105 -5.88 -6.19 -15.04
N GLU A 106 -4.76 -5.65 -15.55
CA GLU A 106 -4.36 -4.27 -15.34
C GLU A 106 -5.26 -3.38 -16.21
N GLU A 107 -6.27 -2.72 -15.61
CA GLU A 107 -7.09 -1.70 -16.29
C GLU A 107 -6.30 -0.40 -16.53
#